data_AF-M1DN08-F1
#
_entry.id   AF-M1DN08-F1
#
_cell.length_a   1.000
_cell.length_b   1.000
_cell.length_c   1.000
_cell.angle_alpha   90.00
_cell.angle_beta   90.00
_cell.angle_gamma   90.00
#
_symmetry.space_group_name_H-M   'P 1'
#
loop_
_entity.id
_entity.type
_entity.pdbx_description
1 polymer ?
#
loop_
_entity_poly.entity_id
_entity_poly.type
_entity_poly.pdbx_seq_one_letter_code
_entity_poly.pdbx_strand_id
1 'polypeptide(L)'
;MGRAEWWASNWCYYKRSTILVCSINIFVALYVLHSYTSPTINDAVESWRRKKLKEARELVNRKTSNSTIAPEEAGLLAQILDVDWAELSEEIGLWIPVAIINNEHHDKPEGEEEFDNEIIAGRRLPPECNIELHTDYGGDAVRWGLTHPKESAFECCMACLNQAKNAGPNDKKCNIWVYCPFENGCYSPDIYQHKNQECWLKYAEKAKSTFKDQYSESFRNAHPNAPVVVPWMSGVVSV
;
A
#
# COMPACT_ATOMS: atom_id res chain seq x y z
N MET A 1 51.96 42.95 35.80
CA MET A 1 51.12 41.73 35.94
C MET A 1 49.77 41.97 35.27
N GLY A 2 49.27 41.03 34.47
CA GLY A 2 47.83 40.99 34.16
C GLY A 2 47.33 41.26 32.73
N ARG A 3 48.11 41.04 31.65
CA ARG A 3 47.51 41.05 30.29
C ARG A 3 47.91 39.90 29.37
N ALA A 4 49.11 39.31 29.50
CA ALA A 4 49.50 38.17 28.66
C ALA A 4 48.95 36.81 29.15
N GLU A 5 48.72 36.66 30.46
CA GLU A 5 48.25 35.40 31.08
C GLU A 5 46.77 35.09 30.80
N TRP A 6 45.96 36.13 30.51
CA TRP A 6 44.54 35.99 30.18
C TRP A 6 44.29 35.42 28.78
N TRP A 7 45.17 35.70 27.81
CA TRP A 7 44.99 35.25 26.42
C TRP A 7 45.45 33.80 26.21
N ALA A 8 46.53 33.39 26.88
CA ALA A 8 46.99 32.00 26.86
C ALA A 8 46.00 31.04 27.55
N SER A 9 45.35 31.48 28.64
CA SER A 9 44.38 30.66 29.37
C SER A 9 43.09 30.41 28.57
N ASN A 10 42.59 31.42 27.84
CA ASN A 10 41.39 31.27 27.00
C ASN A 10 41.65 30.46 25.71
N TRP A 11 42.87 30.51 25.14
CA TRP A 11 43.26 29.66 24.01
C TRP A 11 43.29 28.17 24.39
N CYS A 12 43.78 27.85 25.58
CA CYS A 12 43.76 26.49 26.14
C CYS A 12 42.35 26.01 26.47
N TYR A 13 41.48 26.90 26.98
CA TYR A 13 40.10 26.56 27.32
C TYR A 13 39.24 26.30 26.08
N TYR A 14 39.38 27.13 25.05
CA TYR A 14 38.66 26.96 23.77
C TYR A 14 39.00 25.63 23.11
N LYS A 15 40.29 25.28 23.05
CA LYS A 15 40.76 24.00 22.49
C LYS A 15 40.23 22.79 23.28
N ARG A 16 40.12 22.91 24.60
CA ARG A 16 39.59 21.84 25.48
C ARG A 16 38.08 21.67 25.31
N SER A 17 37.33 22.77 25.24
CA SER A 17 35.88 22.76 25.01
C SER A 17 35.52 22.21 23.63
N THR A 18 36.26 22.58 22.58
CA THR A 18 36.07 22.01 21.24
C THR A 18 36.34 20.50 21.21
N ILE A 19 37.42 20.02 21.84
CA ILE A 19 37.70 18.58 21.93
C ILE A 19 36.57 17.85 22.67
N LEU A 20 36.03 18.44 23.74
CA LEU A 20 34.95 17.84 24.53
C LEU A 20 33.65 17.74 23.71
N VAL A 21 33.29 18.80 22.99
CA VAL A 21 32.12 18.81 22.08
C VAL A 21 32.31 17.83 20.92
N CYS A 22 33.49 17.79 20.30
CA CYS A 22 33.79 16.84 19.23
C CYS A 22 33.72 15.40 19.72
N SER A 23 34.26 15.09 20.91
CA SER A 23 34.16 13.76 21.50
C SER A 23 32.71 13.35 21.76
N ILE A 24 31.89 14.24 22.31
CA ILE A 24 30.46 13.97 22.52
C ILE A 24 29.76 13.68 21.19
N ASN A 25 30.00 14.49 20.15
CA ASN A 25 29.40 14.27 18.82
C ASN A 25 29.85 12.94 18.18
N ILE A 26 31.11 12.56 18.34
CA ILE A 26 31.62 11.26 17.88
C ILE A 26 30.95 10.11 18.64
N PHE A 27 30.81 10.22 19.96
CA PHE A 27 30.11 9.21 20.77
C PHE A 27 28.64 9.06 20.37
N VAL A 28 27.93 10.17 20.12
CA VAL A 28 26.55 10.14 19.64
C VAL A 28 26.48 9.51 18.24
N ALA A 29 27.38 9.87 17.32
CA ALA A 29 27.43 9.27 15.99
C ALA A 29 27.72 7.76 16.05
N LEU A 30 28.65 7.32 16.91
CA LEU A 30 28.95 5.91 17.12
C LEU A 30 27.80 5.16 17.79
N TYR A 31 27.10 5.76 18.74
CA TYR A 31 25.93 5.17 19.37
C TYR A 31 24.77 5.01 18.38
N VAL A 32 24.55 6.02 17.53
CA VAL A 32 23.55 5.97 16.46
C VAL A 32 23.94 4.90 15.42
N LEU A 33 25.20 4.86 14.96
CA LEU A 33 25.69 3.79 14.08
C LEU A 33 25.52 2.40 14.71
N HIS A 34 25.77 2.26 16.01
CA HIS A 34 25.58 1.01 16.74
C HIS A 34 24.10 0.64 16.92
N SER A 35 23.20 1.62 16.98
CA SER A 35 21.75 1.41 16.98
C SER A 35 21.22 0.94 15.61
N TYR A 36 21.88 1.37 14.52
CA TYR A 36 21.61 0.86 13.17
C TYR A 36 22.19 -0.54 12.92
N THR A 37 23.23 -0.94 13.65
CA THR A 37 23.67 -2.34 13.74
C THR A 37 22.83 -3.13 14.74
N SER A 38 21.50 -3.00 14.67
CA SER A 38 20.63 -3.99 15.29
C SER A 38 21.04 -5.36 14.74
N PRO A 39 21.34 -6.37 15.57
CA PRO A 39 21.65 -7.69 15.08
C PRO A 39 20.51 -8.12 14.16
N THR A 40 20.86 -8.63 12.98
CA THR A 40 19.86 -9.18 12.07
C THR A 40 19.14 -10.31 12.82
N ILE A 41 17.92 -10.66 12.39
CA ILE A 41 17.17 -11.77 13.00
C ILE A 41 18.03 -13.05 13.02
N ASN A 42 18.86 -13.25 11.98
CA ASN A 42 19.80 -14.36 11.89
C ASN A 42 20.91 -14.30 12.95
N ASP A 43 21.52 -13.13 13.19
CA ASP A 43 22.52 -12.97 14.24
C ASP A 43 21.95 -13.26 15.64
N ALA A 44 20.70 -12.84 15.87
CA ALA A 44 19.99 -13.09 17.13
C ALA A 44 19.69 -14.59 17.30
N VAL A 45 19.23 -15.26 16.25
CA VAL A 45 18.94 -16.70 16.23
C VAL A 45 20.22 -17.52 16.42
N GLU A 46 21.31 -17.18 15.74
CA GLU A 46 22.60 -17.85 15.92
C GLU A 46 23.17 -17.65 17.32
N SER A 47 23.07 -16.44 17.86
CA SER A 47 23.50 -16.14 19.23
C SER A 47 22.72 -16.97 20.25
N TRP A 48 21.40 -17.06 20.08
CA TRP A 48 20.53 -17.91 20.90
C TRP A 48 20.89 -19.39 20.77
N ARG A 49 21.07 -19.90 19.54
CA ARG A 49 21.47 -21.29 19.26
C ARG A 49 22.77 -21.64 19.99
N ARG A 50 23.80 -20.81 19.84
CA ARG A 50 25.12 -21.00 20.49
C ARG A 50 24.99 -21.05 22.02
N LYS A 51 24.16 -20.16 22.60
CA LYS A 51 23.91 -20.14 24.04
C LYS A 51 23.19 -21.39 24.52
N LYS A 52 22.13 -21.82 23.82
CA LYS A 52 21.34 -23.00 24.19
C LYS A 52 22.10 -24.30 24.02
N LEU A 53 22.93 -24.41 22.98
CA LEU A 53 23.82 -25.56 22.80
C LEU A 53 24.83 -25.69 23.95
N LYS A 54 25.38 -24.56 24.42
CA LYS A 54 26.30 -24.55 25.57
C LYS A 54 25.59 -25.01 26.85
N GLU A 55 24.40 -24.47 27.14
CA GLU A 55 23.58 -24.89 28.29
C GLU A 55 23.27 -26.39 28.23
N ALA A 56 22.89 -26.92 27.06
CA ALA A 56 22.60 -28.33 26.86
C ALA A 56 23.83 -29.23 27.07
N ARG A 57 24.98 -28.88 26.51
CA ARG A 57 26.24 -29.62 26.69
C ARG A 57 26.73 -29.61 28.14
N GLU A 58 26.55 -28.49 28.85
CA GLU A 58 26.87 -28.42 30.28
C GLU A 58 25.97 -29.33 31.13
N LEU A 59 24.69 -29.47 30.77
CA LEU A 59 23.76 -30.38 31.42
C LEU A 59 24.08 -31.86 31.14
N VAL A 60 24.54 -32.19 29.93
CA VAL A 60 25.02 -33.54 29.59
C VAL A 60 26.28 -33.89 30.38
N ASN A 61 27.20 -32.93 30.54
CA ASN A 61 28.47 -33.15 31.23
C ASN A 61 28.35 -33.13 32.76
N ARG A 62 27.42 -32.35 33.33
CA ARG A 62 27.11 -32.37 34.76
C ARG A 62 26.12 -33.49 35.05
N LYS A 63 26.64 -34.66 35.44
CA LYS A 63 25.85 -35.68 36.18
C LYS A 63 25.27 -35.02 37.45
N THR A 64 24.03 -34.58 37.36
CA THR A 64 23.12 -34.08 38.41
C THR A 64 23.55 -32.85 39.22
N SER A 65 22.76 -31.78 39.16
CA SER A 65 22.16 -31.11 40.33
C SER A 65 21.21 -29.98 39.88
N ASN A 66 19.94 -30.07 40.29
CA ASN A 66 18.89 -29.03 40.25
C ASN A 66 18.39 -28.52 38.88
N SER A 67 18.49 -29.29 37.80
CA SER A 67 17.83 -28.94 36.53
C SER A 67 16.54 -29.74 36.35
N THR A 68 15.48 -29.09 35.87
CA THR A 68 14.16 -29.67 35.58
C THR A 68 14.16 -30.57 34.34
N ILE A 69 15.26 -30.60 33.58
CA ILE A 69 15.40 -31.31 32.28
C ILE A 69 16.17 -32.60 32.49
N ALA A 70 15.68 -33.72 31.96
CA ALA A 70 16.36 -35.01 32.06
C ALA A 70 17.67 -35.00 31.22
N PRO A 71 18.75 -35.67 31.67
CA PRO A 71 20.02 -35.71 30.93
C PRO A 71 19.90 -36.21 29.48
N GLU A 72 18.94 -37.11 29.23
CA GLU A 72 18.62 -37.63 27.89
C GLU A 72 18.02 -36.57 26.98
N GLU A 73 17.11 -35.73 27.50
CA GLU A 73 16.50 -34.60 26.77
C GLU A 73 17.55 -33.52 26.44
N ALA A 74 18.49 -33.28 27.35
CA ALA A 74 19.61 -32.37 27.12
C ALA A 74 20.56 -32.89 26.02
N GLY A 75 20.74 -34.21 25.93
CA GLY A 75 21.51 -34.87 24.87
C GLY A 75 20.85 -34.69 23.50
N LEU A 76 19.54 -34.97 23.41
CA LEU A 76 18.77 -34.77 22.18
C LEU A 76 18.79 -33.30 21.74
N LEU A 77 18.62 -32.36 22.68
CA LEU A 77 18.63 -30.93 22.39
C LEU A 77 20.02 -30.44 21.93
N ALA A 78 21.10 -30.98 22.50
CA ALA A 78 22.46 -30.66 22.05
C ALA A 78 22.72 -31.20 20.63
N GLN A 79 22.23 -32.40 20.30
CA GLN A 79 22.36 -32.98 18.96
C GLN A 79 21.61 -32.14 17.91
N ILE A 80 20.34 -31.81 18.19
CA ILE A 80 19.50 -31.03 17.28
C ILE A 80 20.08 -29.63 17.03
N LEU A 81 20.57 -28.95 18.08
CA LEU A 81 21.15 -27.61 17.95
C LEU A 81 22.55 -27.60 17.33
N ASP A 82 23.24 -28.73 17.21
CA ASP A 82 24.60 -28.82 16.68
C ASP A 82 24.63 -29.36 15.25
N VAL A 83 24.06 -30.55 15.06
CA VAL A 83 24.11 -31.33 13.81
C VAL A 83 22.86 -31.09 12.97
N ASP A 84 21.68 -31.27 13.56
CA ASP A 84 20.41 -31.27 12.81
C ASP A 84 19.79 -29.87 12.70
N TRP A 85 20.58 -28.82 12.95
CA TRP A 85 20.09 -27.44 12.99
C TRP A 85 19.50 -26.99 11.66
N ALA A 86 20.08 -27.43 10.53
CA ALA A 86 19.57 -27.08 9.21
C ALA A 86 18.14 -27.60 9.00
N GLU A 87 17.91 -28.88 9.32
CA GLU A 87 16.60 -29.53 9.24
C GLU A 87 15.59 -28.89 10.20
N LEU A 88 15.98 -28.66 11.46
CA LEU A 88 15.13 -27.96 12.42
C LEU A 88 14.79 -26.54 11.94
N SER A 89 15.76 -25.79 11.40
CA SER A 89 15.55 -24.42 10.94
C SER A 89 14.58 -24.33 9.76
N GLU A 90 14.58 -25.34 8.90
CA GLU A 90 13.63 -25.50 7.81
C GLU A 90 12.23 -25.82 8.35
N GLU A 91 12.12 -26.78 9.27
CA GLU A 91 10.86 -27.20 9.89
C GLU A 91 10.16 -26.04 10.64
N ILE A 92 10.92 -25.21 11.37
CA ILE A 92 10.37 -24.09 12.14
C ILE A 92 10.28 -22.77 11.36
N GLY A 93 10.55 -22.78 10.05
CA GLY A 93 10.35 -21.63 9.17
C GLY A 93 11.34 -20.48 9.37
N LEU A 94 12.56 -20.76 9.85
CA LEU A 94 13.62 -19.76 10.04
C LEU A 94 14.47 -19.53 8.76
N TRP A 95 14.05 -20.00 7.59
CA TRP A 95 14.83 -19.97 6.35
C TRP A 95 15.02 -18.59 5.71
N ILE A 96 14.65 -17.49 6.38
CA ILE A 96 14.62 -16.16 5.73
C ILE A 96 16.05 -15.72 5.35
N PRO A 97 16.36 -15.54 4.05
CA PRO A 97 17.69 -15.13 3.61
C PRO A 97 18.00 -13.69 4.04
N VAL A 98 19.28 -13.43 4.34
CA VAL A 98 19.83 -12.12 4.78
C VAL A 98 19.55 -10.99 3.78
N ALA A 99 19.32 -11.35 2.52
CA ALA A 99 18.79 -10.46 1.50
C ALA A 99 17.56 -11.13 0.87
N ILE A 100 16.38 -10.55 1.10
CA ILE A 100 15.25 -10.75 0.19
C ILE A 100 15.60 -9.92 -1.04
N ILE A 101 16.29 -10.54 -2.00
CA ILE A 101 16.40 -9.98 -3.33
C ILE A 101 15.03 -10.21 -3.96
N ASN A 102 14.17 -9.19 -3.93
CA ASN A 102 12.99 -9.19 -4.78
C ASN A 102 13.51 -9.16 -6.22
N ASN A 103 13.69 -10.33 -6.81
CA ASN A 103 13.73 -10.42 -8.25
C ASN A 103 12.28 -10.26 -8.68
N GLU A 104 11.95 -9.13 -9.29
CA GLU A 104 10.69 -8.98 -10.00
C GLU A 104 10.65 -10.08 -11.06
N HIS A 105 9.91 -11.13 -10.78
CA HIS A 105 9.60 -12.13 -11.76
C HIS A 105 8.54 -11.50 -12.66
N HIS A 106 8.96 -11.02 -13.83
CA HIS A 106 8.02 -10.64 -14.88
C HIS A 106 7.39 -11.92 -15.44
N ASP A 107 6.47 -12.52 -14.69
CA ASP A 107 5.59 -13.60 -15.17
C ASP A 107 4.54 -13.07 -16.17
N LYS A 108 4.72 -11.83 -16.66
CA LYS A 108 3.89 -11.19 -17.66
C LYS A 108 4.22 -11.80 -19.02
N PRO A 109 3.31 -12.54 -19.66
CA PRO A 109 3.54 -13.04 -21.01
C PRO A 109 3.73 -11.86 -21.98
N GLU A 110 4.70 -11.98 -22.89
CA GLU A 110 4.94 -10.98 -23.93
C GLU A 110 3.68 -10.81 -24.78
N GLY A 111 3.06 -9.61 -24.72
CA GLY A 111 1.87 -9.26 -25.51
C GLY A 111 0.62 -8.92 -24.71
N GLU A 112 0.64 -9.03 -23.37
CA GLU A 112 -0.45 -8.50 -22.55
C GLU A 112 -0.22 -7.01 -22.24
N GLU A 113 -1.15 -6.16 -22.67
CA GLU A 113 -1.17 -4.75 -22.25
C GLU A 113 -1.30 -4.69 -20.72
N GLU A 114 -0.53 -3.80 -20.10
CA GLU A 114 -0.70 -3.47 -18.69
C GLU A 114 -2.05 -2.80 -18.55
N PHE A 115 -3.06 -3.61 -18.28
CA PHE A 115 -4.35 -3.10 -17.86
C PHE A 115 -4.13 -2.50 -16.48
N ASP A 116 -3.86 -1.18 -16.45
CA ASP A 116 -3.93 -0.31 -15.27
C ASP A 116 -5.37 -0.29 -14.74
N ASN A 117 -5.85 -1.46 -14.32
CA ASN A 117 -7.13 -1.63 -13.70
C ASN A 117 -6.94 -1.23 -12.25
N GLU A 118 -7.22 0.04 -11.93
CA GLU A 118 -7.79 0.32 -10.62
C GLU A 118 -8.88 -0.74 -10.37
N ILE A 119 -8.73 -1.56 -9.32
CA ILE A 119 -9.53 -2.78 -9.14
C ILE A 119 -11.00 -2.38 -9.00
N ILE A 120 -11.77 -2.52 -10.08
CA ILE A 120 -13.21 -2.25 -10.08
C ILE A 120 -13.89 -3.39 -9.32
N ALA A 121 -14.58 -3.06 -8.24
CA ALA A 121 -15.39 -4.02 -7.52
C ALA A 121 -16.52 -4.57 -8.41
N GLY A 122 -16.63 -5.90 -8.49
CA GLY A 122 -17.71 -6.59 -9.19
C GLY A 122 -17.27 -7.36 -10.44
N ARG A 123 -18.24 -7.62 -11.33
CA ARG A 123 -18.03 -8.38 -12.57
C ARG A 123 -17.25 -7.54 -13.59
N ARG A 124 -16.37 -8.18 -14.37
CA ARG A 124 -15.70 -7.53 -15.51
C ARG A 124 -16.73 -6.95 -16.48
N LEU A 125 -16.54 -5.69 -16.88
CA LEU A 125 -17.40 -5.03 -17.85
C LEU A 125 -17.15 -5.57 -19.27
N PRO A 126 -18.22 -5.76 -20.07
CA PRO A 126 -18.10 -6.04 -21.49
C PRO A 126 -17.41 -4.89 -22.25
N PRO A 127 -16.69 -5.17 -23.35
CA PRO A 127 -16.01 -4.14 -24.13
C PRO A 127 -16.98 -3.10 -24.70
N GLU A 128 -18.23 -3.48 -24.98
CA GLU A 128 -19.28 -2.57 -25.47
C GLU A 128 -19.59 -1.45 -24.49
N CYS A 129 -19.23 -1.59 -23.21
CA CYS A 129 -19.43 -0.56 -22.20
C CYS A 129 -18.46 0.62 -22.34
N ASN A 130 -17.33 0.45 -23.03
CA ASN A 130 -16.21 1.40 -23.16
C ASN A 130 -15.99 2.19 -21.88
N ILE A 131 -15.56 1.48 -20.84
CA ILE A 131 -15.37 2.07 -19.52
C ILE A 131 -14.24 3.10 -19.53
N GLU A 132 -14.53 4.25 -18.96
CA GLU A 132 -13.58 5.29 -18.61
C GLU A 132 -13.68 5.56 -17.10
N LEU A 133 -12.57 5.33 -16.40
CA LEU A 133 -12.42 5.72 -15.01
C LEU A 133 -12.31 7.25 -14.91
N HIS A 134 -12.61 7.77 -13.72
CA HIS A 134 -12.51 9.20 -13.40
C HIS A 134 -13.11 10.11 -14.47
N THR A 135 -14.30 9.76 -14.96
CA THR A 135 -14.93 10.45 -16.07
C THR A 135 -16.41 10.64 -15.77
N ASP A 136 -16.90 11.86 -15.96
CA ASP A 136 -18.32 12.19 -15.93
C ASP A 136 -18.75 12.74 -17.30
N TYR A 137 -19.63 12.01 -17.97
CA TYR A 137 -20.23 12.44 -19.22
C TYR A 137 -21.48 13.29 -19.00
N GLY A 138 -21.56 14.39 -19.75
CA GLY A 138 -22.80 15.16 -19.89
C GLY A 138 -23.81 14.44 -20.78
N GLY A 139 -25.07 14.87 -20.72
CA GLY A 139 -26.14 14.37 -21.57
C GLY A 139 -27.50 14.47 -20.91
N ASP A 140 -28.54 14.24 -21.70
CA ASP A 140 -29.91 14.23 -21.22
C ASP A 140 -30.20 12.94 -20.46
N ALA A 141 -30.64 13.06 -19.20
CA ALA A 141 -30.98 11.90 -18.39
C ALA A 141 -32.22 11.18 -18.97
N VAL A 142 -32.04 9.95 -19.45
CA VAL A 142 -33.14 9.04 -19.81
C VAL A 142 -33.58 8.20 -18.62
N ARG A 143 -32.71 8.01 -17.63
CA ARG A 143 -33.05 7.61 -16.25
C ARG A 143 -32.19 8.37 -15.26
N TRP A 144 -32.82 8.89 -14.21
CA TRP A 144 -32.17 9.66 -13.16
C TRP A 144 -31.47 8.74 -12.16
N GLY A 145 -30.18 9.00 -11.88
CA GLY A 145 -29.39 8.17 -10.97
C GLY A 145 -29.82 8.27 -9.51
N LEU A 146 -30.34 9.43 -9.09
CA LEU A 146 -30.88 9.66 -7.73
C LEU A 146 -31.93 8.63 -7.30
N THR A 147 -32.67 8.07 -8.26
CA THR A 147 -33.72 7.06 -8.02
C THR A 147 -33.43 5.74 -8.74
N HIS A 148 -32.21 5.56 -9.24
CA HIS A 148 -31.79 4.39 -9.99
C HIS A 148 -30.45 3.85 -9.49
N PRO A 149 -30.39 3.27 -8.28
CA PRO A 149 -29.18 2.63 -7.79
C PRO A 149 -28.92 1.30 -8.51
N LYS A 150 -27.64 0.96 -8.69
CA LYS A 150 -27.15 -0.33 -9.19
C LYS A 150 -25.97 -0.80 -8.35
N GLU A 151 -25.88 -2.09 -8.10
CA GLU A 151 -24.83 -2.64 -7.20
C GLU A 151 -23.42 -2.53 -7.79
N SER A 152 -23.30 -2.35 -9.11
CA SER A 152 -22.00 -2.24 -9.78
C SER A 152 -22.09 -1.45 -11.09
N ALA A 153 -20.93 -1.03 -11.57
CA ALA A 153 -20.77 -0.41 -12.89
C ALA A 153 -21.22 -1.35 -14.03
N PHE A 154 -20.98 -2.65 -13.90
CA PHE A 154 -21.47 -3.66 -14.84
C PHE A 154 -22.99 -3.58 -14.98
N GLU A 155 -23.70 -3.62 -13.85
CA GLU A 155 -25.16 -3.54 -13.82
C GLU A 155 -25.69 -2.20 -14.37
N CYS A 156 -24.95 -1.11 -14.15
CA CYS A 156 -25.27 0.20 -14.71
C CYS A 156 -25.13 0.24 -16.24
N CYS A 157 -24.02 -0.27 -16.78
CA CYS A 157 -23.84 -0.38 -18.23
C CYS A 157 -24.90 -1.29 -18.86
N MET A 158 -25.18 -2.46 -18.26
CA MET A 158 -26.21 -3.36 -18.76
C MET A 158 -27.60 -2.71 -18.73
N ALA A 159 -27.89 -1.90 -17.71
CA ALA A 159 -29.13 -1.12 -17.67
C ALA A 159 -29.22 -0.12 -18.84
N CYS A 160 -28.11 0.53 -19.23
CA CYS A 160 -28.06 1.39 -20.40
C CYS A 160 -28.36 0.62 -21.69
N LEU A 161 -27.63 -0.48 -21.94
CA LEU A 161 -27.84 -1.33 -23.12
C LEU A 161 -29.27 -1.85 -23.20
N ASN A 162 -29.84 -2.28 -22.07
CA ASN A 162 -31.21 -2.76 -22.01
C ASN A 162 -32.23 -1.64 -22.23
N GLN A 163 -32.01 -0.44 -21.70
CA GLN A 163 -32.89 0.69 -21.99
C GLN A 163 -32.84 1.03 -23.49
N ALA A 164 -31.64 1.06 -24.09
CA ALA A 164 -31.47 1.38 -25.51
C ALA A 164 -32.17 0.39 -26.44
N LYS A 165 -32.14 -0.91 -26.09
CA LYS A 165 -32.84 -1.99 -26.82
C LYS A 165 -34.36 -1.89 -26.74
N ASN A 166 -34.88 -1.43 -25.60
CA ASN A 166 -36.33 -1.38 -25.33
C ASN A 166 -36.97 0.00 -25.61
N ALA A 167 -36.16 1.01 -25.90
CA ALA A 167 -36.64 2.35 -26.21
C ALA A 167 -37.43 2.37 -27.52
N GLY A 168 -38.56 3.10 -27.52
CA GLY A 168 -39.41 3.25 -28.69
C GLY A 168 -38.77 4.09 -29.80
N PRO A 169 -39.44 4.22 -30.97
CA PRO A 169 -38.88 4.93 -32.13
C PRO A 169 -38.56 6.41 -31.89
N ASN A 170 -39.31 7.04 -30.98
CA ASN A 170 -39.17 8.46 -30.65
C ASN A 170 -38.46 8.72 -29.32
N ASP A 171 -38.08 7.66 -28.59
CA ASP A 171 -37.41 7.78 -27.31
C ASP A 171 -35.91 7.99 -27.50
N LYS A 172 -35.32 8.79 -26.62
CA LYS A 172 -33.86 8.86 -26.51
C LYS A 172 -33.34 7.51 -25.99
N LYS A 173 -32.55 6.84 -26.82
CA LYS A 173 -31.90 5.57 -26.47
C LYS A 173 -30.67 5.88 -25.62
N CYS A 174 -30.52 5.22 -24.48
CA CYS A 174 -29.33 5.40 -23.66
C CYS A 174 -28.09 5.08 -24.50
N ASN A 175 -27.13 5.99 -24.50
CA ASN A 175 -25.81 5.74 -25.09
C ASN A 175 -24.66 6.05 -24.14
N ILE A 176 -24.96 6.58 -22.95
CA ILE A 176 -23.97 6.96 -21.93
C ILE A 176 -24.45 6.44 -20.59
N TRP A 177 -23.58 5.78 -19.84
CA TRP A 177 -23.82 5.40 -18.44
C TRP A 177 -22.81 6.09 -17.53
N VAL A 178 -23.24 6.56 -16.36
CA VAL A 178 -22.36 7.16 -15.33
C VAL A 178 -22.73 6.53 -13.99
N TYR A 179 -21.73 5.99 -13.29
CA TYR A 179 -21.89 5.23 -12.07
C TYR A 179 -21.04 5.80 -10.94
N CYS A 180 -21.58 5.79 -9.71
CA CYS A 180 -20.84 6.16 -8.52
C CYS A 180 -20.35 4.92 -7.73
N PRO A 181 -19.05 4.59 -7.76
CA PRO A 181 -18.51 3.43 -7.04
C PRO A 181 -18.18 3.70 -5.57
N PHE A 182 -18.06 4.96 -5.15
CA PHE A 182 -17.55 5.33 -3.82
C PHE A 182 -18.63 5.30 -2.74
N GLU A 183 -18.33 4.69 -1.58
CA GLU A 183 -19.26 4.59 -0.44
C GLU A 183 -19.69 5.97 0.09
N ASN A 184 -18.78 6.94 0.07
CA ASN A 184 -19.03 8.30 0.51
C ASN A 184 -19.77 9.16 -0.54
N GLY A 185 -20.18 8.57 -1.67
CA GLY A 185 -20.83 9.28 -2.76
C GLY A 185 -19.84 9.94 -3.72
N CYS A 186 -20.40 10.57 -4.75
CA CYS A 186 -19.64 11.17 -5.85
C CYS A 186 -19.92 12.66 -5.96
N TYR A 187 -18.88 13.44 -6.19
CA TYR A 187 -19.01 14.89 -6.32
C TYR A 187 -19.51 15.28 -7.72
N SER A 188 -20.50 16.17 -7.77
CA SER A 188 -20.96 16.88 -8.97
C SER A 188 -21.19 18.34 -8.60
N PRO A 189 -20.90 19.32 -9.48
CA PRO A 189 -21.12 20.74 -9.21
C PRO A 189 -22.59 21.14 -9.39
N ASP A 190 -23.51 20.43 -8.74
CA ASP A 190 -24.93 20.71 -8.75
C ASP A 190 -25.51 20.79 -7.33
N ILE A 191 -26.85 20.88 -7.23
CA ILE A 191 -27.55 21.07 -5.95
C ILE A 191 -27.79 19.76 -5.19
N TYR A 192 -27.46 18.62 -5.77
CA TYR A 192 -27.76 17.31 -5.21
C TYR A 192 -26.55 16.73 -4.47
N GLN A 193 -26.87 15.86 -3.51
CA GLN A 193 -25.86 15.05 -2.84
C GLN A 193 -25.94 13.64 -3.42
N HIS A 194 -24.98 13.30 -4.28
CA HIS A 194 -24.94 11.99 -4.91
C HIS A 194 -24.37 10.93 -3.98
N LYS A 195 -25.03 9.79 -3.93
CA LYS A 195 -24.69 8.66 -3.07
C LYS A 195 -24.03 7.53 -3.84
N ASN A 196 -23.45 6.59 -3.09
CA ASN A 196 -22.96 5.33 -3.62
C ASN A 196 -24.02 4.63 -4.48
N GLN A 197 -23.57 3.92 -5.50
CA GLN A 197 -24.38 3.10 -6.40
C GLN A 197 -25.32 3.86 -7.34
N GLU A 198 -25.33 5.20 -7.34
CA GLU A 198 -26.13 5.95 -8.31
C GLU A 198 -25.72 5.61 -9.75
N CYS A 199 -26.71 5.22 -10.56
CA CYS A 199 -26.53 4.88 -11.97
C CYS A 199 -27.36 5.81 -12.85
N TRP A 200 -26.68 6.69 -13.56
CA TRP A 200 -27.27 7.64 -14.49
C TRP A 200 -27.25 7.06 -15.90
N LEU A 201 -28.42 6.96 -16.53
CA LEU A 201 -28.54 6.60 -17.92
C LEU A 201 -28.81 7.88 -18.72
N LYS A 202 -27.92 8.20 -19.65
CA LYS A 202 -27.91 9.46 -20.39
C LYS A 202 -27.93 9.22 -21.89
N TYR A 203 -28.38 10.24 -22.62
CA TYR A 203 -28.30 10.33 -24.07
C TYR A 203 -27.61 11.62 -24.49
N ALA A 204 -26.71 11.54 -25.46
CA ALA A 204 -26.22 12.69 -26.21
C ALA A 204 -25.97 12.30 -27.67
N GLU A 205 -26.30 13.16 -28.64
CA GLU A 205 -25.97 12.91 -30.06
C GLU A 205 -24.46 12.74 -30.26
N LYS A 206 -23.67 13.51 -29.50
CA LYS A 206 -22.22 13.41 -29.44
C LYS A 206 -21.78 13.39 -27.99
N ALA A 207 -21.27 12.25 -27.54
CA ALA A 207 -20.78 12.09 -26.18
C ALA A 207 -19.62 13.06 -25.92
N LYS A 208 -19.72 13.83 -24.85
CA LYS A 208 -18.68 14.77 -24.40
C LYS A 208 -18.53 14.65 -22.89
N SER A 209 -17.31 14.36 -22.44
CA SER A 209 -16.99 14.37 -21.02
C SER A 209 -17.11 15.80 -20.49
N THR A 210 -17.86 15.97 -19.41
CA THR A 210 -17.92 17.24 -18.66
C THR A 210 -16.65 17.39 -17.84
N PHE A 211 -16.26 16.31 -17.16
CA PHE A 211 -15.04 16.23 -16.36
C PHE A 211 -14.33 14.91 -16.65
N LYS A 212 -13.00 14.94 -16.66
CA LYS A 212 -12.15 13.77 -16.90
C LYS A 212 -10.85 13.87 -16.11
N ASP A 213 -10.40 12.75 -15.58
CA ASP A 213 -9.22 12.56 -14.76
C ASP A 213 -9.25 13.41 -13.48
N GLN A 214 -8.77 14.65 -13.55
CA GLN A 214 -8.67 15.55 -12.40
C GLN A 214 -9.39 16.86 -12.64
N TYR A 215 -10.03 17.39 -11.60
CA TYR A 215 -10.57 18.74 -11.63
C TYR A 215 -9.42 19.75 -11.66
N SER A 216 -9.50 20.75 -12.54
CA SER A 216 -8.48 21.80 -12.62
C SER A 216 -8.37 22.57 -11.30
N GLU A 217 -7.17 23.09 -11.00
CA GLU A 217 -6.97 23.92 -9.81
C GLU A 217 -7.90 25.12 -9.77
N SER A 218 -8.10 25.79 -10.91
CA SER A 218 -9.04 26.91 -11.02
C SER A 218 -10.47 26.50 -10.66
N PHE A 219 -10.91 25.32 -11.09
CA PHE A 219 -12.23 24.79 -10.78
C PHE A 219 -12.36 24.46 -9.29
N ARG A 220 -11.36 23.81 -8.70
CA ARG A 220 -11.34 23.47 -7.27
C ARG A 220 -11.23 24.69 -6.36
N ASN A 221 -10.54 25.75 -6.79
CA ASN A 221 -10.52 27.03 -6.08
C ASN A 221 -11.91 27.68 -6.04
N ALA A 222 -12.69 27.55 -7.11
CA ALA A 222 -14.08 28.00 -7.16
C ALA A 222 -15.05 27.05 -6.45
N HIS A 223 -14.70 25.76 -6.34
CA HIS A 223 -15.51 24.71 -5.73
C HIS A 223 -14.69 23.96 -4.67
N PRO A 224 -14.56 24.49 -3.44
CA PRO A 224 -13.67 23.94 -2.42
C PRO A 224 -13.98 22.49 -2.00
N ASN A 225 -15.22 22.04 -2.22
CA ASN A 225 -15.66 20.69 -1.92
C ASN A 225 -15.35 19.68 -3.05
N ALA A 226 -14.86 20.14 -4.20
CA ALA A 226 -14.49 19.26 -5.30
C ALA A 226 -13.21 18.47 -4.95
N PRO A 227 -13.23 17.14 -5.08
CA PRO A 227 -12.04 16.31 -4.88
C PRO A 227 -10.98 16.61 -5.95
N VAL A 228 -9.79 16.03 -5.81
CA VAL A 228 -8.72 16.17 -6.82
C VAL A 228 -9.10 15.41 -8.09
N VAL A 229 -9.53 14.16 -7.93
CA VAL A 229 -9.85 13.23 -9.00
C VAL A 229 -11.37 13.17 -9.18
N VAL A 230 -11.83 13.04 -10.43
CA VAL A 230 -13.26 12.85 -10.74
C VAL A 230 -13.72 11.51 -10.15
N PRO A 231 -14.75 11.48 -9.29
CA PRO A 231 -15.14 10.26 -8.58
C PRO A 231 -16.12 9.38 -9.38
N TRP A 232 -16.52 9.80 -10.57
CA TRP A 232 -17.43 9.05 -11.42
C TRP A 232 -16.66 8.08 -12.32
N MET A 233 -17.26 6.92 -12.56
CA MET A 233 -16.86 6.04 -13.66
C MET A 233 -17.98 5.98 -14.67
N SER A 234 -17.65 6.02 -15.95
CA SER A 234 -18.66 6.13 -16.99
C SER A 234 -18.22 5.45 -18.28
N GLY A 235 -19.09 5.44 -19.26
CA GLY A 235 -18.75 4.94 -20.57
C GLY A 235 -19.80 5.25 -21.62
N VAL A 236 -19.37 5.26 -22.87
CA VAL A 236 -20.24 5.40 -24.03
C VAL A 236 -20.48 4.01 -24.59
N VAL A 237 -21.72 3.54 -24.61
CA VAL A 237 -21.97 2.19 -25.11
C VAL A 237 -21.83 2.14 -26.63
N SER A 238 -21.17 1.09 -27.13
CA SER A 238 -21.20 0.75 -28.55
C SER A 238 -22.38 -0.20 -28.80
N VAL A 239 -23.29 0.23 -29.68
CA VAL A 239 -24.48 -0.54 -30.10
C VAL A 239 -24.29 -1.08 -31.50
#